data_AF-A0A4D4N9A3-F1
#
_entry.id   AF-A0A4D4N9A3-F1
#
_cell.length_a   1.000
_cell.length_b   1.000
_cell.length_c   1.000
_cell.angle_alpha   90.00
_cell.angle_beta   90.00
_cell.angle_gamma   90.00
#
_symmetry.space_group_name_H-M   'P 1'
#
loop_
_entity.id
_entity.type
_entity.pdbx_description
1 polymer ?
#
loop_
_entity_poly.entity_id
_entity_poly.type
_entity_poly.pdbx_seq_one_letter_code
_entity_poly.pdbx_strand_id
1 'polypeptide(L)'
;MVNRPGDDRTVLLRLPTPPQRPTWADDPLDELAERLADVCGAAVHPDEIAAVLESDGLTHQQITTRYSRRDLFAIAEELYTRVPRRFPDPGPGPDPWRTSPWQCLLRGMLFGLPGLAYLLGAGLLPGRVTGLAASALVAWAWNQALAHRAYVRLAAGGRRAAARCLLLGAPAGVTAAAAAALAVSGRVPPRPSRRERRSIWRRPRCCSFWDASSTC
;
A
#
# COMPACT_ATOMS: atom_id res chain seq x y z
N MET A 1 9.78 -45.56 -40.13
CA MET A 1 9.41 -44.14 -40.26
C MET A 1 7.89 -44.07 -40.31
N VAL A 2 7.18 -43.95 -39.19
CA VAL A 2 6.79 -42.67 -38.55
C VAL A 2 6.25 -41.68 -39.56
N ASN A 3 4.92 -41.50 -39.66
CA ASN A 3 4.23 -40.44 -38.93
C ASN A 3 2.69 -40.60 -38.99
N ARG A 4 2.01 -40.19 -37.92
CA ARG A 4 0.56 -40.19 -37.71
C ARG A 4 0.11 -38.72 -37.67
N PRO A 5 -0.82 -38.25 -38.51
CA PRO A 5 -1.58 -37.03 -38.22
C PRO A 5 -2.82 -37.45 -37.41
N GLY A 6 -3.01 -37.03 -36.16
CA GLY A 6 -3.11 -35.63 -35.75
C GLY A 6 -4.60 -35.32 -35.64
N ASP A 7 -5.25 -35.85 -34.61
CA ASP A 7 -6.64 -35.58 -34.24
C ASP A 7 -6.71 -34.16 -33.67
N ASP A 8 -6.73 -33.15 -34.55
CA ASP A 8 -6.95 -31.75 -34.19
C ASP A 8 -8.42 -31.53 -33.83
N ARG A 9 -8.82 -32.06 -32.67
CA ARG A 9 -10.03 -31.62 -31.97
C ARG A 9 -9.82 -30.19 -31.49
N THR A 10 -10.02 -29.25 -32.40
CA THR A 10 -10.27 -27.85 -32.04
C THR A 10 -11.60 -27.82 -31.31
N VAL A 11 -11.54 -27.88 -29.98
CA VAL A 11 -12.68 -27.66 -29.10
C VAL A 11 -13.05 -26.18 -29.25
N LEU A 12 -13.97 -25.89 -30.16
CA LEU A 12 -14.63 -24.60 -30.24
C LEU A 12 -15.43 -24.43 -28.95
N LEU A 13 -14.89 -23.61 -28.04
CA LEU A 13 -15.62 -23.06 -26.90
C LEU A 13 -16.79 -22.24 -27.45
N ARG A 14 -17.94 -22.89 -27.61
CA ARG A 14 -19.20 -22.23 -27.93
C ARG A 14 -19.63 -21.46 -26.68
N LEU A 15 -19.28 -20.18 -26.65
CA LEU A 15 -19.79 -19.27 -25.63
C LEU A 15 -21.32 -19.23 -25.73
N PRO A 16 -22.05 -19.28 -24.61
CA PRO A 16 -23.49 -19.12 -24.62
C PRO A 16 -23.84 -17.75 -25.20
N THR A 17 -24.68 -17.75 -26.25
CA THR A 17 -25.25 -16.51 -26.78
C THR A 17 -26.12 -15.90 -25.68
N PRO A 18 -25.87 -14.65 -25.25
CA PRO A 18 -26.72 -14.02 -24.25
C PRO A 18 -28.15 -13.94 -24.80
N PRO A 19 -29.17 -14.10 -23.93
CA PRO A 19 -30.57 -13.97 -24.36
C PRO A 19 -30.78 -12.59 -24.99
N GLN A 20 -31.23 -12.58 -26.25
CA GLN A 20 -31.56 -11.35 -26.95
C GLN A 20 -32.79 -10.72 -26.29
N ARG A 21 -32.62 -9.51 -25.74
CA ARG A 21 -33.69 -8.74 -25.10
C ARG A 21 -34.64 -8.21 -26.18
N PRO A 22 -35.96 -8.26 -25.97
CA PRO A 22 -36.91 -7.69 -26.91
C PRO A 22 -36.72 -6.18 -27.08
N THR A 23 -36.86 -5.68 -28.32
CA THR A 23 -36.56 -4.29 -28.74
C THR A 23 -37.40 -3.20 -28.06
N TRP A 24 -38.48 -3.57 -27.37
CA TRP A 24 -39.42 -2.65 -26.70
C TRP A 24 -39.14 -2.45 -25.21
N ALA A 25 -38.12 -3.08 -24.65
CA ALA A 25 -37.70 -2.84 -23.27
C ALA A 25 -36.59 -1.77 -23.25
N ASP A 26 -36.74 -0.76 -22.40
CA ASP A 26 -35.72 0.28 -22.21
C ASP A 26 -34.36 -0.36 -21.85
N ASP A 27 -33.27 0.16 -22.42
CA ASP A 27 -31.94 -0.37 -22.12
C ASP A 27 -31.54 0.11 -20.72
N PRO A 28 -31.24 -0.79 -19.76
CA PRO A 28 -30.75 -0.39 -18.43
C PRO A 28 -29.45 0.43 -18.48
N LEU A 29 -28.77 0.43 -19.63
CA LEU A 29 -27.63 1.30 -19.85
C LEU A 29 -28.02 2.79 -19.93
N ASP A 30 -29.26 3.13 -20.30
CA ASP A 30 -29.75 4.51 -20.35
C ASP A 30 -29.93 5.08 -18.93
N GLU A 31 -30.50 4.30 -18.00
CA GLU A 31 -30.55 4.66 -16.57
C GLU A 31 -29.13 4.86 -15.99
N LEU A 32 -28.18 4.02 -16.41
CA LEU A 32 -26.78 4.15 -16.00
C LEU A 32 -26.12 5.40 -16.62
N ALA A 33 -26.42 5.70 -17.88
CA ALA A 33 -25.93 6.88 -18.57
C ALA A 33 -26.43 8.18 -17.95
N GLU A 34 -27.69 8.23 -17.50
CA GLU A 34 -28.23 9.37 -16.76
C GLU A 34 -27.56 9.54 -15.40
N ARG A 35 -27.41 8.46 -14.64
CA ARG A 35 -26.77 8.48 -13.33
C ARG A 35 -25.31 8.91 -13.37
N LEU A 36 -24.60 8.55 -14.44
CA LEU A 36 -23.17 8.87 -14.64
C LEU A 36 -22.95 9.97 -15.68
N ALA A 37 -23.96 10.76 -16.02
CA ALA A 37 -23.89 11.74 -17.11
C ALA A 37 -22.74 12.74 -16.94
N ASP A 38 -22.46 13.18 -15.71
CA ASP A 38 -21.36 14.11 -15.43
C ASP A 38 -19.99 13.45 -15.59
N VAL A 39 -19.84 12.20 -15.13
CA VAL A 39 -18.60 11.43 -15.26
C VAL A 39 -18.34 11.09 -16.72
N CYS A 40 -19.33 10.52 -17.41
CA CYS A 40 -19.22 10.15 -18.82
C CYS A 40 -19.02 11.38 -19.70
N GLY A 41 -19.68 12.50 -19.38
CA GLY A 41 -19.53 13.76 -20.11
C GLY A 41 -18.11 14.34 -20.00
N ALA A 42 -17.50 14.28 -18.82
CA ALA A 42 -16.14 14.78 -18.56
C ALA A 42 -15.03 13.80 -18.99
N ALA A 43 -15.35 12.52 -19.18
CA ALA A 43 -14.36 11.48 -19.48
C ALA A 43 -13.64 11.73 -20.81
N VAL A 44 -12.32 11.63 -20.78
CA VAL A 44 -11.48 11.78 -21.99
C VAL A 44 -11.39 10.46 -22.75
N HIS A 45 -11.43 9.32 -22.05
CA HIS A 45 -11.33 7.98 -22.63
C HIS A 45 -12.37 7.03 -22.01
N PRO A 46 -12.92 6.04 -22.74
CA PRO A 46 -13.82 5.03 -22.17
C PRO A 46 -13.22 4.30 -20.96
N ASP A 47 -11.90 4.09 -20.91
CA ASP A 47 -11.27 3.43 -19.76
C ASP A 47 -11.40 4.22 -18.45
N GLU A 48 -11.57 5.55 -18.50
CA GLU A 48 -11.85 6.36 -17.31
C GLU A 48 -13.23 6.02 -16.74
N ILE A 49 -14.22 5.80 -17.62
CA ILE A 49 -15.56 5.33 -17.24
C ILE A 49 -15.48 3.90 -16.69
N ALA A 50 -14.69 3.03 -17.31
CA ALA A 50 -14.48 1.67 -16.80
C ALA A 50 -13.88 1.67 -15.39
N ALA A 51 -12.88 2.51 -15.12
CA ALA A 51 -12.26 2.63 -13.80
C ALA A 51 -13.26 3.13 -12.73
N VAL A 52 -14.14 4.07 -13.09
CA VAL A 52 -15.21 4.52 -12.20
C VAL A 52 -16.20 3.40 -11.93
N LEU A 53 -16.66 2.69 -12.95
CA LEU A 53 -17.60 1.58 -12.80
C LEU A 53 -17.00 0.42 -11.96
N GLU A 54 -15.71 0.13 -12.11
CA GLU A 54 -15.00 -0.85 -11.28
C GLU A 54 -14.94 -0.40 -9.81
N SER A 55 -14.64 0.88 -9.59
CA SER A 55 -14.58 1.48 -8.25
C SER A 55 -15.95 1.52 -7.56
N ASP A 56 -17.02 1.71 -8.34
CA ASP A 56 -18.42 1.62 -7.90
C ASP A 56 -18.87 0.16 -7.66
N GLY A 57 -18.01 -0.81 -7.93
CA GLY A 57 -18.24 -2.22 -7.64
C GLY A 57 -19.07 -2.96 -8.69
N LEU A 58 -19.08 -2.50 -9.94
CA LEU A 58 -19.80 -3.18 -11.01
C LEU A 58 -19.14 -4.52 -11.33
N THR A 59 -19.80 -5.61 -10.92
CA THR A 59 -19.26 -6.97 -11.05
C THR A 59 -19.52 -7.58 -12.42
N HIS A 60 -18.66 -8.52 -12.85
CA HIS A 60 -18.84 -9.26 -14.11
C HIS A 60 -20.21 -9.96 -14.21
N GLN A 61 -20.75 -10.45 -13.10
CA GLN A 61 -22.09 -11.04 -13.07
C GLN A 61 -23.17 -10.00 -13.39
N GLN A 62 -23.10 -8.79 -12.83
CA GLN A 62 -24.06 -7.72 -13.14
C GLN A 62 -23.95 -7.28 -14.61
N ILE A 63 -22.73 -7.19 -15.15
CA ILE A 63 -22.45 -6.82 -16.55
C ILE A 63 -23.15 -7.78 -17.52
N THR A 64 -22.97 -9.07 -17.30
CA THR A 64 -23.53 -10.12 -18.17
C THR A 64 -25.03 -10.32 -17.97
N THR A 65 -25.54 -10.21 -16.74
CA THR A 65 -26.95 -10.48 -16.43
C THR A 65 -27.87 -9.27 -16.61
N ARG A 66 -27.53 -8.11 -16.03
CA ARG A 66 -28.38 -6.90 -16.06
C ARG A 66 -28.23 -6.15 -17.37
N TYR A 67 -26.99 -5.91 -17.79
CA TYR A 67 -26.65 -5.11 -18.96
C TYR A 67 -26.45 -5.95 -20.23
N SER A 68 -26.38 -7.27 -20.12
CA SER A 68 -26.23 -8.20 -21.26
C SER A 68 -25.01 -7.89 -22.13
N ARG A 69 -23.95 -7.32 -21.54
CA ARG A 69 -22.70 -6.98 -22.23
C ARG A 69 -21.58 -7.94 -21.87
N ARG A 70 -20.57 -8.00 -22.73
CA ARG A 70 -19.48 -9.00 -22.62
C ARG A 70 -18.54 -8.69 -21.46
N ASP A 71 -18.22 -7.42 -21.26
CA ASP A 71 -17.26 -6.96 -20.27
C ASP A 71 -17.52 -5.50 -19.88
N LEU A 72 -16.74 -5.03 -18.90
CA LEU A 72 -16.82 -3.68 -18.36
C LEU A 72 -16.43 -2.62 -19.39
N PHE A 73 -15.48 -2.94 -20.27
CA PHE A 73 -14.98 -2.02 -21.29
C PHE A 73 -16.03 -1.77 -22.37
N ALA A 74 -16.78 -2.79 -22.77
CA ALA A 74 -17.89 -2.67 -23.72
C ALA A 74 -19.00 -1.75 -23.17
N ILE A 75 -19.33 -1.88 -21.89
CA ILE A 75 -20.25 -0.96 -21.21
C ILE A 75 -19.70 0.47 -21.24
N ALA A 76 -18.42 0.65 -20.91
CA ALA A 76 -17.79 1.94 -20.87
C ALA A 76 -17.73 2.62 -22.26
N GLU A 77 -17.46 1.86 -23.32
CA GLU A 77 -17.45 2.35 -24.70
C GLU A 77 -18.85 2.75 -25.18
N GLU A 78 -19.88 1.97 -24.85
CA GLU A 78 -21.28 2.33 -25.12
C GLU A 78 -21.70 3.59 -24.35
N LEU A 79 -21.32 3.73 -23.07
CA LEU A 79 -21.61 4.94 -22.29
C LEU A 79 -20.89 6.17 -22.84
N TYR A 80 -19.62 6.00 -23.23
CA TYR A 80 -18.79 7.05 -23.81
C TYR A 80 -19.36 7.58 -25.14
N THR A 81 -20.00 6.72 -25.93
CA THR A 81 -20.63 7.10 -27.19
C THR A 81 -22.04 7.67 -27.02
N ARG A 82 -22.80 7.21 -26.01
CA ARG A 82 -24.16 7.69 -25.73
C ARG A 82 -24.22 9.07 -25.07
N VAL A 83 -23.32 9.36 -24.12
CA VAL A 83 -23.36 10.60 -23.35
C VAL A 83 -22.63 11.72 -24.09
N PRO A 84 -23.28 12.86 -24.37
CA PRO A 84 -22.60 13.99 -24.99
C PRO A 84 -21.45 14.51 -24.12
N ARG A 85 -20.27 14.70 -24.72
CA ARG A 85 -19.10 15.25 -24.01
C ARG A 85 -19.38 16.66 -23.50
N ARG A 86 -19.04 16.89 -22.24
CA ARG A 86 -19.10 18.19 -21.55
C ARG A 86 -17.76 18.42 -20.89
N PHE A 87 -17.20 19.60 -21.07
CA PHE A 87 -15.94 20.00 -20.42
C PHE A 87 -16.25 21.05 -19.36
N PRO A 88 -16.83 20.64 -18.20
CA PRO A 88 -16.99 21.57 -17.10
C PRO A 88 -15.62 22.04 -16.65
N ASP A 89 -15.47 23.36 -16.44
CA ASP A 89 -14.25 23.89 -15.85
C ASP A 89 -14.06 23.23 -14.48
N PRO A 90 -12.87 22.67 -14.18
CA PRO A 90 -12.64 22.06 -12.88
C PRO A 90 -12.89 23.11 -11.82
N GLY A 91 -13.74 22.77 -10.84
CA GLY A 91 -14.00 23.65 -9.70
C GLY A 91 -12.69 24.04 -9.01
N PRO A 92 -12.62 25.19 -8.33
CA PRO A 92 -11.39 25.68 -7.71
C PRO A 92 -10.82 24.63 -6.75
N GLY A 93 -9.79 23.92 -7.20
CA GLY A 93 -9.07 22.93 -6.43
C GLY A 93 -8.11 23.59 -5.43
N PRO A 94 -7.66 22.86 -4.40
CA PRO A 94 -6.57 23.34 -3.56
C PRO A 94 -5.33 23.58 -4.41
N ASP A 95 -4.76 24.78 -4.32
CA ASP A 95 -3.53 25.15 -5.03
C ASP A 95 -2.37 24.23 -4.62
N PRO A 96 -1.85 23.38 -5.53
CA PRO A 96 -0.77 22.44 -5.23
C PRO A 96 0.52 23.15 -4.78
N TRP A 97 0.71 24.41 -5.17
CA TRP A 97 1.91 25.19 -4.92
C TRP A 97 1.81 26.02 -3.63
N ARG A 98 0.62 26.09 -3.02
CA ARG A 98 0.40 26.77 -1.76
C ARG A 98 0.94 25.93 -0.60
N THR A 99 2.23 26.04 -0.38
CA THR A 99 2.91 25.39 0.75
C THR A 99 2.85 26.26 2.01
N SER A 100 2.61 25.63 3.15
CA SER A 100 2.74 26.28 4.45
C SER A 100 4.16 26.03 4.98
N PRO A 101 5.00 27.07 5.17
CA PRO A 101 6.36 26.89 5.68
C PRO A 101 6.39 26.14 7.02
N TRP A 102 5.38 26.38 7.86
CA TRP A 102 5.22 25.68 9.13
C TRP A 102 4.95 24.18 8.96
N GLN A 103 4.10 23.79 8.01
CA GLN A 103 3.87 22.37 7.72
C GLN A 103 5.12 21.70 7.16
N CYS A 104 5.89 22.40 6.31
CA CYS A 104 7.17 21.92 5.80
C CYS A 104 8.17 21.69 6.95
N LEU A 105 8.30 22.66 7.85
CA LEU A 105 9.18 22.57 9.02
C LEU A 105 8.77 21.42 9.95
N LEU A 106 7.49 21.32 10.30
CA LEU A 106 6.96 20.24 11.12
C LEU A 106 7.21 18.88 10.49
N ARG A 107 7.00 18.75 9.17
CA ARG A 107 7.28 17.53 8.43
C ARG A 107 8.77 17.18 8.46
N GLY A 108 9.63 18.17 8.22
CA GLY A 108 11.08 18.01 8.32
C GLY A 108 11.52 17.55 9.70
N MET A 109 10.97 18.15 10.76
CA MET A 109 11.27 17.77 12.15
C MET A 109 10.77 16.35 12.46
N LEU A 110 9.55 16.01 12.05
CA LEU A 110 8.96 14.68 12.26
C LEU A 110 9.80 13.56 11.63
N PHE A 111 10.32 13.78 10.42
CA PHE A 111 11.14 12.78 9.70
C PHE A 111 12.63 12.84 10.05
N GLY A 112 13.16 14.02 10.42
CA GLY A 112 14.57 14.21 10.73
C GLY A 112 14.97 13.79 12.14
N LEU A 113 14.08 13.99 13.13
CA LEU A 113 14.37 13.72 14.55
C LEU A 113 14.78 12.27 14.84
N PRO A 114 14.14 11.22 14.28
CA PRO A 114 14.55 9.84 14.54
C PRO A 114 15.97 9.55 14.03
N GLY A 115 16.32 10.05 12.84
CA GLY A 115 17.66 9.92 12.27
C GLY A 115 18.71 10.65 13.10
N LEU A 116 18.40 11.88 13.53
CA LEU A 116 19.27 12.65 14.42
C LEU A 116 19.46 11.95 15.78
N ALA A 117 18.39 11.41 16.37
CA ALA A 117 18.45 10.67 17.63
C ALA A 117 19.33 9.42 17.51
N TYR A 118 19.29 8.72 16.38
CA TYR A 118 20.16 7.57 16.13
C TYR A 118 21.64 7.96 15.99
N LEU A 119 21.94 9.02 15.22
CA LEU A 119 23.30 9.54 15.05
C LEU A 119 23.90 10.00 16.38
N LEU A 120 23.15 10.77 17.17
CA LEU A 120 23.57 11.22 18.50
C LEU A 120 23.68 10.05 19.48
N GLY A 121 22.73 9.11 19.45
CA GLY A 121 22.74 7.93 20.31
C GLY A 121 23.94 7.01 20.08
N ALA A 122 24.41 6.88 18.83
CA ALA A 122 25.58 6.07 18.50
C ALA A 122 26.88 6.61 19.11
N GLY A 123 27.01 7.94 19.24
CA GLY A 123 28.18 8.60 19.83
C GLY A 123 28.08 8.86 21.33
N LEU A 124 26.92 9.33 21.80
CA LEU A 124 26.70 9.81 23.17
C LEU A 124 26.12 8.76 24.12
N LEU A 125 25.49 7.71 23.59
CA LEU A 125 24.81 6.67 24.37
C LEU A 125 25.29 5.26 24.00
N PRO A 126 26.59 4.94 24.19
CA PRO A 126 27.14 3.65 23.83
C PRO A 126 26.39 2.52 24.57
N GLY A 127 25.92 1.52 23.82
CA GLY A 127 25.14 0.39 24.34
C GLY A 127 23.62 0.58 24.34
N ARG A 128 23.10 1.78 24.03
CA ARG A 128 21.65 2.09 24.04
C ARG A 128 21.00 2.15 22.65
N VAL A 129 21.79 1.93 21.59
CA VAL A 129 21.31 1.93 20.19
C VAL A 129 20.25 0.85 19.94
N THR A 130 20.37 -0.32 20.59
CA THR A 130 19.37 -1.38 20.53
C THR A 130 18.04 -0.96 21.16
N GLY A 131 18.07 -0.14 22.21
CA GLY A 131 16.88 0.48 22.80
C GLY A 131 16.22 1.46 21.83
N LEU A 132 17.00 2.28 21.14
CA LEU A 132 16.47 3.18 20.10
C LEU A 132 15.82 2.40 18.95
N ALA A 133 16.44 1.31 18.50
CA ALA A 133 15.87 0.44 17.47
C ALA A 133 14.57 -0.23 17.93
N ALA A 134 14.52 -0.73 19.18
CA ALA A 134 13.30 -1.32 19.76
C ALA A 134 12.17 -0.29 19.86
N SER A 135 12.47 0.92 20.32
CA SER A 135 11.50 2.03 20.35
C SER A 135 10.99 2.38 18.96
N ALA A 136 11.86 2.43 17.95
CA ALA A 136 11.45 2.74 16.58
C ALA A 136 10.49 1.69 16.01
N LEU A 137 10.76 0.40 16.24
CA LEU A 137 9.88 -0.70 15.81
C LEU A 137 8.51 -0.65 16.50
N VAL A 138 8.49 -0.41 17.82
CA VAL A 138 7.23 -0.29 18.59
C VAL A 138 6.44 0.94 18.13
N ALA A 139 7.09 2.08 17.97
CA ALA A 139 6.44 3.30 17.46
C ALA A 139 5.87 3.09 16.06
N TRP A 140 6.61 2.41 15.18
CA TRP A 140 6.16 2.10 13.82
C TRP A 140 4.92 1.20 13.81
N ALA A 141 4.95 0.08 14.55
CA ALA A 141 3.82 -0.85 14.62
C ALA A 141 2.58 -0.18 15.23
N TRP A 142 2.77 0.63 16.28
CA TRP A 142 1.69 1.40 16.89
C TRP A 142 1.07 2.41 15.92
N ASN A 143 1.91 3.11 15.13
CA ASN A 143 1.43 4.08 14.15
C ASN A 143 0.57 3.41 13.06
N GLN A 144 0.95 2.22 12.60
CA GLN A 144 0.15 1.44 11.64
C GLN A 144 -1.22 1.06 12.22
N ALA A 145 -1.24 0.52 13.44
CA ALA A 145 -2.48 0.15 14.12
C ALA A 145 -3.39 1.38 14.34
N LEU A 146 -2.80 2.50 14.75
CA LEU A 146 -3.52 3.73 15.02
C LEU A 146 -4.08 4.36 13.75
N ALA A 147 -3.30 4.40 12.67
CA ALA A 147 -3.73 4.88 11.35
C ALA A 147 -4.90 4.04 10.81
N HIS A 148 -4.79 2.71 10.87
CA HIS A 148 -5.88 1.81 10.47
C HIS A 148 -7.15 2.06 11.27
N ARG A 149 -7.06 2.15 12.61
CA ARG A 149 -8.21 2.45 13.48
C ARG A 149 -8.84 3.80 13.16
N ALA A 150 -8.03 4.84 12.96
CA ALA A 150 -8.52 6.17 12.61
C ALA A 150 -9.22 6.17 11.25
N TYR A 151 -8.66 5.47 10.26
CA TYR A 151 -9.24 5.33 8.92
C TYR A 151 -10.59 4.62 8.96
N VAL A 152 -10.70 3.48 9.65
CA VAL A 152 -11.97 2.77 9.81
C VAL A 152 -13.03 3.65 10.50
N ARG A 153 -12.65 4.43 11.51
CA ARG A 153 -13.58 5.37 12.16
C ARG A 153 -13.97 6.55 11.27
N LEU A 154 -13.08 6.98 10.38
CA LEU A 154 -13.36 8.01 9.40
C LEU A 154 -14.32 7.49 8.32
N ALA A 155 -14.09 6.27 7.82
CA ALA A 155 -14.95 5.59 6.85
C ALA A 155 -16.37 5.35 7.40
N ALA A 156 -16.50 5.11 8.71
CA ALA A 156 -17.79 5.04 9.40
C ALA A 156 -18.46 6.43 9.61
N GLY A 157 -18.00 7.50 8.95
CA GLY A 157 -18.56 8.86 9.04
C GLY A 157 -18.14 9.67 10.29
N GLY A 158 -17.29 9.10 11.15
CA GLY A 158 -16.97 9.68 12.46
C GLY A 158 -15.71 10.53 12.46
N ARG A 159 -15.67 11.71 11.82
CA ARG A 159 -14.48 12.61 11.87
C ARG A 159 -14.00 12.90 13.30
N ARG A 160 -14.94 13.18 14.21
CA ARG A 160 -14.64 13.39 15.64
C ARG A 160 -14.17 12.11 16.34
N ALA A 161 -14.63 10.94 15.91
CA ALA A 161 -14.21 9.66 16.46
C ALA A 161 -12.80 9.27 15.97
N ALA A 162 -12.47 9.57 14.73
CA ALA A 162 -11.11 9.45 14.19
C ALA A 162 -10.16 10.42 14.92
N ALA A 163 -10.54 11.69 15.10
CA ALA A 163 -9.74 12.66 15.85
C ALA A 163 -9.49 12.21 17.30
N ARG A 164 -10.53 11.76 18.02
CA ARG A 164 -10.37 11.20 19.38
C ARG A 164 -9.47 9.97 19.41
N CYS A 165 -9.56 9.10 18.39
CA CYS A 165 -8.66 7.96 18.24
C CYS A 165 -7.20 8.40 18.23
N LEU A 166 -6.88 9.37 17.36
CA LEU A 166 -5.52 9.88 17.19
C LEU A 166 -5.04 10.58 18.46
N LEU A 167 -5.86 11.46 19.04
CA LEU A 167 -5.53 12.23 20.23
C LEU A 167 -5.24 11.34 21.45
N LEU A 168 -6.04 10.28 21.67
CA LEU A 168 -5.84 9.37 22.80
C LEU A 168 -4.79 8.30 22.51
N GLY A 169 -4.66 7.87 21.25
CA GLY A 169 -3.71 6.83 20.85
C GLY A 169 -2.27 7.33 20.73
N ALA A 170 -2.05 8.60 20.40
CA ALA A 170 -0.72 9.19 20.30
C ALA A 170 0.10 9.10 21.61
N PRO A 171 -0.39 9.55 22.78
CA PRO A 171 0.38 9.46 24.02
C PRO A 171 0.67 8.03 24.43
N ALA A 172 -0.28 7.10 24.23
CA ALA A 172 -0.07 5.68 24.50
C ALA A 172 1.04 5.05 23.63
N GLY A 173 1.15 5.48 22.38
CA GLY A 173 2.25 5.07 21.49
C GLY A 173 3.60 5.58 21.98
N VAL A 174 3.66 6.85 22.40
CA VAL A 174 4.88 7.47 22.95
C VAL A 174 5.33 6.75 24.21
N THR A 175 4.42 6.44 25.14
CA THR A 175 4.76 5.74 26.38
C THR A 175 5.23 4.30 26.11
N ALA A 176 4.57 3.58 25.20
CA ALA A 176 4.97 2.23 24.80
C ALA A 176 6.37 2.19 24.15
N ALA A 177 6.64 3.13 23.24
CA ALA A 177 7.94 3.25 22.58
C ALA A 177 9.06 3.59 23.58
N ALA A 178 8.82 4.53 24.51
CA ALA A 178 9.77 4.88 25.57
C ALA A 178 10.05 3.69 26.51
N ALA A 179 9.01 2.97 26.92
CA ALA A 179 9.15 1.76 27.74
C ALA A 179 9.99 0.68 27.04
N ALA A 180 9.79 0.48 25.73
CA ALA A 180 10.58 -0.46 24.94
C ALA A 180 12.06 -0.05 24.86
N ALA A 181 12.36 1.24 24.66
CA ALA A 181 13.74 1.74 24.71
C ALA A 181 14.41 1.43 26.05
N LEU A 182 13.73 1.70 27.16
CA LEU A 182 14.28 1.48 28.50
C LEU A 182 14.48 -0.02 28.79
N ALA A 183 13.53 -0.88 28.42
CA ALA A 183 13.60 -2.32 28.65
C ALA A 183 14.76 -3.00 27.90
N VAL A 184 15.13 -2.48 26.72
CA VAL A 184 16.16 -3.07 25.84
C VAL A 184 17.54 -2.43 26.05
N SER A 185 17.61 -1.15 26.45
CA SER A 185 18.87 -0.42 26.66
C SER A 185 19.80 -1.03 27.71
N GLY A 186 19.28 -1.84 28.64
CA GLY A 186 20.06 -2.48 29.71
C GLY A 186 20.55 -3.90 29.41
N ARG A 187 20.20 -4.48 28.25
CA ARG A 187 20.44 -5.91 27.95
C ARG A 187 21.68 -6.20 27.12
N VAL A 188 22.45 -5.18 26.74
CA VAL A 188 23.63 -5.35 25.88
C VAL A 188 24.89 -5.45 26.76
N PRO A 189 25.63 -6.59 26.72
CA PRO A 189 26.88 -6.70 27.45
C PRO A 189 27.89 -5.64 26.97
N PRO A 190 28.74 -5.10 27.85
CA PRO A 190 29.70 -4.07 27.49
C PRO A 190 30.57 -4.53 26.32
N ARG A 191 30.85 -3.62 25.37
CA ARG A 191 31.76 -3.90 24.26
C ARG A 191 33.09 -4.39 24.84
N PRO A 192 33.66 -5.52 24.36
CA PRO A 192 34.97 -5.98 24.81
C PRO A 192 36.00 -4.88 24.58
N SER A 193 36.95 -4.79 25.50
CA SER A 193 37.96 -3.72 25.47
C SER A 193 38.77 -3.76 24.17
N ARG A 194 39.36 -2.63 23.76
CA ARG A 194 40.19 -2.57 22.53
C ARG A 194 41.37 -3.56 22.58
N ARG A 195 41.83 -3.91 23.80
CA ARG A 195 42.87 -4.90 24.09
C ARG A 195 42.39 -6.32 23.79
N GLU A 196 41.15 -6.62 24.15
CA GLU A 196 40.49 -7.91 23.93
C GLU A 196 40.10 -8.14 22.46
N ARG A 197 39.68 -7.07 21.74
CA ARG A 197 39.52 -7.10 20.27
C ARG A 197 40.84 -7.40 19.56
N ARG A 198 41.97 -6.88 20.05
CA ARG A 198 43.30 -7.14 19.46
C ARG A 198 43.81 -8.55 19.78
N SER A 199 43.47 -9.12 20.93
CA SER A 199 43.83 -10.51 21.26
C SER A 199 43.05 -11.54 20.46
N ILE A 200 41.82 -11.25 20.01
CA ILE A 200 41.04 -12.12 19.11
C ILE A 200 41.77 -12.34 17.77
N TRP A 201 42.43 -11.31 17.25
CA TRP A 201 43.25 -11.40 16.02
C TRP A 201 44.71 -11.82 16.27
N ARG A 202 45.15 -11.88 17.54
CA ARG A 202 46.48 -12.34 17.95
C ARG A 202 46.47 -13.73 18.62
N ARG A 203 45.37 -14.48 18.53
CA ARG A 203 45.45 -15.92 18.78
C ARG A 203 46.05 -16.54 17.50
N PRO A 204 47.28 -17.07 17.52
CA PRO A 204 47.73 -17.91 16.41
C PRO A 204 46.73 -19.06 16.36
N ARG A 205 45.96 -19.15 15.26
CA ARG A 205 45.26 -20.39 14.94
C ARG A 205 46.38 -21.42 14.82
N CYS A 206 46.44 -22.36 15.76
CA CYS A 206 47.31 -23.52 15.66
C CYS A 206 47.14 -24.13 14.27
N CYS A 207 48.19 -24.05 13.45
CA CYS A 207 48.34 -24.78 12.19
C CYS A 207 48.43 -26.30 12.39
N SER A 208 48.14 -26.83 13.58
CA SER A 208 48.32 -28.25 13.93
C SER A 208 47.31 -29.21 13.29
N PHE A 209 46.37 -28.74 12.48
CA PHE A 209 45.33 -29.60 11.89
C PHE A 209 45.62 -30.06 10.44
N TRP A 210 46.68 -29.54 9.79
CA TRP A 210 46.92 -29.82 8.36
C TRP A 210 48.26 -30.51 8.03
N ASP A 211 48.85 -31.22 8.99
CA ASP A 211 50.14 -31.93 8.80
C ASP A 211 50.04 -33.45 9.09
N ALA A 212 48.88 -34.07 8.84
CA ALA A 212 48.67 -35.51 9.08
C ALA A 212 48.13 -36.28 7.86
N SER A 213 48.41 -35.83 6.64
CA SER A 213 48.01 -36.55 5.42
C SER A 213 49.05 -36.47 4.30
N SER A 214 50.32 -36.76 4.63
CA SER A 214 51.35 -37.00 3.63
C SER A 214 52.56 -37.74 4.20
N THR A 215 52.41 -39.04 4.43
CA THR A 215 53.52 -40.00 4.29
C THR A 215 52.97 -41.41 4.04
N CYS A 216 53.42 -41.99 2.92
CA CYS A 216 53.47 -43.38 2.46
C CYS A 216 52.56 -44.44 3.10
#